data_AF-B0TRL3-F1
#
_entry.id   AF-B0TRL3-F1
#
_cell.length_a   1.000
_cell.length_b   1.000
_cell.length_c   1.000
_cell.angle_alpha   90.00
_cell.angle_beta   90.00
_cell.angle_gamma   90.00
#
_symmetry.space_group_name_H-M   'P 1'
#
loop_
_entity.id
_entity.type
_entity.pdbx_description
1 polymer ?
#
loop_
_entity_poly.entity_id
_entity_poly.type
_entity_poly.pdbx_seq_one_letter_code
_entity_poly.pdbx_strand_id
1 'polypeptide(L)'
;MNNNIELESAIAALDQYGYDKKHSSDLEQARNKAQMLKYIDSLDFNLRRLLILQEAVNELVESEKRQLAQQESIQTYKTKIINLSRQFNMSYDDVIQVMKQQENS
;
A
#
# COMPACT_ATOMS: atom_id res chain seq x y z
N MET A 1 15.98 -18.17 51.22
CA MET A 1 14.59 -17.88 50.81
C MET A 1 14.49 -16.73 49.78
N ASN A 2 15.59 -16.30 49.13
CA ASN A 2 15.56 -15.25 48.08
C ASN A 2 15.50 -15.77 46.65
N ASN A 3 16.08 -16.95 46.38
CA ASN A 3 16.22 -17.44 45.00
C ASN A 3 14.89 -17.79 44.31
N ASN A 4 13.84 -18.15 45.08
CA ASN A 4 12.52 -18.44 44.50
C ASN A 4 11.80 -17.17 44.03
N ILE A 5 11.98 -16.04 44.74
CA ILE A 5 11.38 -14.75 44.39
C ILE A 5 12.07 -14.17 43.13
N GLU A 6 13.39 -14.38 43.01
CA GLU A 6 14.15 -14.03 41.80
C GLU A 6 13.80 -14.93 40.61
N LEU A 7 13.53 -16.22 40.83
CA LEU A 7 13.14 -17.13 39.77
C LEU A 7 11.72 -16.86 39.26
N GLU A 8 10.75 -16.64 40.15
CA GLU A 8 9.38 -16.27 39.77
C GLU A 8 9.33 -14.93 39.05
N SER A 9 10.13 -13.95 39.48
CA SER A 9 10.22 -12.66 38.80
C SER A 9 10.94 -12.76 37.44
N ALA A 10 11.96 -13.60 37.32
CA ALA A 10 12.60 -13.90 36.04
C ALA A 10 11.66 -14.64 35.07
N ILE A 11 10.86 -15.58 35.56
CA ILE A 11 9.84 -16.30 34.77
C ILE A 11 8.73 -15.33 34.33
N ALA A 12 8.25 -14.47 35.22
CA ALA A 12 7.26 -13.45 34.88
C ALA A 12 7.80 -12.45 33.84
N ALA A 13 9.07 -12.06 33.93
CA ALA A 13 9.71 -11.20 32.94
C ALA A 13 9.86 -11.90 31.58
N LEU A 14 10.15 -13.21 31.56
CA LEU A 14 10.22 -14.02 30.34
C LEU A 14 8.84 -14.23 29.71
N ASP A 15 7.79 -14.45 30.52
CA ASP A 15 6.42 -14.55 30.05
C ASP A 15 5.91 -13.21 29.49
N GLN A 16 6.22 -12.10 30.17
CA GLN A 16 5.92 -10.75 29.67
C GLN A 16 6.64 -10.48 28.34
N TYR A 17 7.93 -10.81 28.24
CA TYR A 17 8.72 -10.68 27.01
C TYR A 17 8.21 -11.57 25.88
N GLY A 18 7.78 -12.80 26.21
CA GLY A 18 7.17 -13.74 25.27
C GLY A 18 5.77 -13.31 24.81
N TYR A 19 5.02 -12.63 25.67
CA TYR A 19 3.70 -12.08 25.37
C TYR A 19 3.80 -10.85 24.46
N ASP A 20 4.73 -9.93 24.74
CA ASP A 20 4.99 -8.75 23.91
C ASP A 20 5.52 -9.13 22.51
N LYS A 21 6.30 -10.21 22.39
CA LYS A 21 6.70 -10.76 21.07
C LYS A 21 5.55 -11.45 20.32
N LYS A 22 4.63 -12.13 21.02
CA LYS A 22 3.46 -12.78 20.40
C LYS A 22 2.42 -11.77 19.89
N HIS A 23 2.43 -10.56 20.45
CA HIS A 23 1.57 -9.44 20.02
C HIS A 23 2.33 -8.38 19.23
N SER A 24 3.46 -8.73 18.61
CA SER A 24 4.01 -7.99 17.46
C SER A 24 2.87 -7.77 16.48
N SER A 25 2.32 -6.57 16.49
CA SER A 25 1.07 -6.24 15.82
C SER A 25 1.31 -6.15 14.32
N ASP A 26 1.26 -7.27 13.61
CA ASP A 26 1.54 -7.36 12.18
C ASP A 26 1.02 -6.14 11.43
N LEU A 27 1.90 -5.46 10.68
CA LEU A 27 1.54 -4.28 9.90
C LEU A 27 0.39 -4.55 8.94
N GLU A 28 0.26 -5.80 8.48
CA GLU A 28 -0.84 -6.29 7.64
C GLU A 28 -2.22 -6.08 8.28
N GLN A 29 -2.32 -6.16 9.61
CA GLN A 29 -3.57 -5.99 10.35
C GLN A 29 -3.82 -4.54 10.79
N ALA A 30 -2.84 -3.65 10.61
CA ALA A 30 -2.95 -2.25 11.01
C ALA A 30 -3.87 -1.49 10.04
N ARG A 31 -5.03 -1.03 10.53
CA ARG A 31 -6.04 -0.32 9.71
C ARG A 31 -6.01 1.19 9.86
N ASN A 32 -5.25 1.70 10.83
CA ASN A 32 -5.18 3.13 11.11
C ASN A 32 -3.76 3.56 11.49
N LYS A 33 -3.53 4.87 11.42
CA LYS A 33 -2.22 5.48 11.68
C LYS A 33 -1.65 5.11 13.05
N ALA A 34 -2.46 5.06 14.11
CA ALA A 34 -1.99 4.75 15.45
C ALA A 34 -1.46 3.31 15.55
N GLN A 35 -2.15 2.35 14.92
CA GLN A 35 -1.71 0.96 14.84
C GLN A 35 -0.45 0.81 14.00
N MET A 36 -0.37 1.48 12.84
CA MET A 36 0.81 1.45 11.98
C MET A 36 2.03 2.04 12.68
N LEU A 37 1.87 3.17 13.37
CA LEU A 37 2.95 3.79 14.14
C LEU A 37 3.41 2.88 15.28
N LYS A 38 2.49 2.26 16.02
CA LYS A 38 2.84 1.33 17.09
C LYS A 38 3.68 0.15 16.56
N TYR A 39 3.33 -0.39 15.41
CA TYR A 39 4.14 -1.43 14.78
C TYR A 39 5.52 -0.91 14.35
N ILE A 40 5.58 0.21 13.63
CA ILE A 40 6.85 0.77 13.16
C ILE A 40 7.78 1.10 14.34
N ASP A 41 7.23 1.64 15.43
CA ASP A 41 7.96 1.94 16.68
C ASP A 41 8.50 0.66 17.33
N SER A 42 7.72 -0.44 17.30
CA SER A 42 8.15 -1.74 17.81
C SER A 42 9.35 -2.35 17.06
N LEU A 43 9.67 -1.86 15.85
CA LEU A 43 10.82 -2.32 15.07
C LEU A 43 12.16 -1.75 15.58
N ASP A 44 12.13 -0.77 16.49
CA ASP A 44 13.30 -0.11 17.09
C ASP A 44 14.32 0.39 16.02
N PHE A 45 13.80 1.06 14.99
CA PHE A 45 14.61 1.58 13.91
C PHE A 45 15.28 2.90 14.31
N ASN A 46 16.60 2.99 14.09
CA ASN A 46 17.28 4.27 14.12
C ASN A 46 16.81 5.20 12.98
N LEU A 47 17.10 6.50 13.09
CA LEU A 47 16.69 7.50 12.11
C LEU A 47 17.09 7.13 10.67
N ARG A 48 18.28 6.57 10.46
CA ARG A 48 18.74 6.17 9.12
C ARG A 48 17.83 5.11 8.51
N ARG A 49 17.41 4.11 9.29
CA ARG A 49 16.49 3.06 8.82
C ARG A 49 15.08 3.60 8.61
N LEU A 50 14.63 4.56 9.42
CA LEU A 50 13.34 5.23 9.22
C LEU A 50 13.30 6.03 7.91
N LEU A 51 14.39 6.73 7.56
CA LEU A 51 14.49 7.43 6.27
C LEU A 51 14.41 6.47 5.08
N ILE A 52 15.10 5.33 5.15
CA ILE A 52 15.02 4.29 4.10
C ILE A 52 13.59 3.74 3.99
N LEU A 53 12.92 3.48 5.13
CA LEU A 53 11.53 3.04 5.13
C LEU A 53 10.60 4.09 4.51
N GLN A 54 10.82 5.37 4.82
CA GLN A 54 10.06 6.47 4.24
C GLN A 54 10.22 6.53 2.72
N GLU A 55 11.45 6.42 2.21
CA GLU A 55 11.73 6.39 0.77
C GLU A 55 11.01 5.21 0.09
N ALA A 56 11.13 4.00 0.64
CA ALA A 56 10.47 2.81 0.08
C ALA A 56 8.94 2.93 0.06
N VAL A 57 8.33 3.43 1.14
CA VAL A 57 6.88 3.66 1.20
C VAL A 57 6.45 4.74 0.19
N ASN A 58 7.21 5.82 0.07
CA ASN A 58 6.91 6.87 -0.91
C ASN A 58 6.96 6.35 -2.35
N GLU A 59 7.97 5.56 -2.70
CA GLU A 59 8.07 4.94 -4.04
C GLU A 59 6.87 4.05 -4.34
N LEU A 60 6.44 3.23 -3.38
CA LEU A 60 5.26 2.37 -3.52
C LEU A 60 3.99 3.20 -3.73
N VAL A 61 3.78 4.23 -2.91
CA VAL A 61 2.61 5.12 -3.01
C VAL A 61 2.55 5.82 -4.37
N GLU A 62 3.67 6.35 -4.87
CA GLU A 62 3.71 7.00 -6.18
C GLU A 62 3.52 6.01 -7.33
N SER A 63 3.98 4.77 -7.19
CA SER A 63 3.66 3.69 -8.15
C SER A 63 2.15 3.42 -8.21
N GLU A 64 1.51 3.19 -7.07
CA GLU A 64 0.07 2.93 -6.96
C GLU A 64 -0.78 4.08 -7.53
N LYS A 65 -0.44 5.33 -7.18
CA LYS A 65 -1.12 6.51 -7.74
C LYS A 65 -1.03 6.57 -9.26
N ARG A 66 0.14 6.28 -9.84
CA ARG A 66 0.32 6.26 -11.30
C ARG A 66 -0.52 5.17 -11.95
N GLN A 67 -0.58 3.99 -11.34
CA GLN A 67 -1.43 2.89 -11.84
C GLN A 67 -2.91 3.26 -11.81
N LEU A 68 -3.39 3.86 -10.72
CA LEU A 68 -4.78 4.33 -10.62
C LEU A 68 -5.09 5.39 -11.69
N ALA A 69 -4.24 6.40 -11.84
CA ALA A 69 -4.42 7.43 -12.86
C ALA A 69 -4.42 6.86 -14.29
N GLN A 70 -3.58 5.85 -14.56
CA GLN A 70 -3.56 5.16 -15.85
C GLN A 70 -4.86 4.38 -16.09
N GLN A 71 -5.34 3.65 -15.08
CA GLN A 71 -6.61 2.91 -15.17
C GLN A 71 -7.79 3.87 -15.42
N GLU A 72 -7.87 4.97 -14.68
CA GLU A 72 -8.90 6.00 -14.86
C GLU A 72 -8.86 6.61 -16.27
N SER A 73 -7.66 6.90 -16.77
CA SER A 73 -7.46 7.44 -18.13
C SER A 73 -7.94 6.46 -19.19
N ILE A 74 -7.62 5.16 -19.05
CA ILE A 74 -8.08 4.11 -19.97
C ILE A 74 -9.60 3.99 -19.93
N GLN A 75 -10.23 4.00 -18.75
CA GLN A 75 -11.68 3.92 -18.63
C GLN A 75 -12.39 5.13 -19.22
N THR A 76 -11.83 6.33 -19.01
CA THR A 76 -12.31 7.57 -19.63
C THR A 76 -12.24 7.47 -21.14
N TYR A 77 -11.12 6.99 -21.68
CA TYR A 77 -10.94 6.82 -23.12
C TYR A 77 -11.94 5.82 -23.72
N LYS A 78 -12.11 4.65 -23.10
CA LYS A 78 -13.13 3.65 -23.49
C LYS A 78 -14.52 4.26 -23.52
N THR A 79 -14.88 5.02 -22.49
CA THR A 79 -16.18 5.69 -22.40
C THR A 79 -16.37 6.70 -23.54
N LYS A 80 -15.33 7.49 -23.86
CA LYS A 80 -15.36 8.42 -24.99
C LYS A 80 -15.55 7.70 -26.32
N ILE A 81 -14.84 6.59 -26.56
CA ILE A 81 -15.01 5.80 -27.79
C ILE A 81 -16.44 5.24 -27.88
N ILE A 82 -16.98 4.69 -26.80
CA ILE A 82 -18.36 4.19 -26.77
C ILE A 82 -19.36 5.29 -27.14
N ASN A 83 -19.17 6.49 -26.59
CA ASN A 83 -20.03 7.63 -26.91
C ASN A 83 -19.91 8.05 -28.38
N LEU A 84 -18.70 8.09 -28.93
CA LEU A 84 -18.46 8.40 -30.35
C LEU A 84 -19.07 7.33 -31.27
N SER A 85 -18.87 6.06 -30.93
CA SER A 85 -19.45 4.92 -31.67
C SER A 85 -20.98 5.06 -31.77
N ARG A 86 -21.64 5.43 -30.67
CA ARG A 86 -23.08 5.71 -30.65
C ARG A 86 -23.45 6.96 -31.46
N GLN A 87 -22.69 8.04 -31.30
CA GLN A 87 -22.97 9.33 -31.96
C GLN A 87 -22.88 9.23 -33.49
N PHE A 88 -21.88 8.51 -33.99
CA PHE A 88 -21.60 8.40 -35.42
C PHE A 88 -22.13 7.09 -36.03
N ASN A 89 -22.85 6.28 -35.24
CA ASN A 89 -23.41 4.99 -35.64
C ASN A 89 -22.36 4.08 -36.34
N MET A 90 -21.17 4.00 -35.75
CA MET A 90 -20.04 3.22 -36.25
C MET A 90 -19.53 2.29 -35.17
N SER A 91 -18.81 1.22 -35.55
CA SER A 91 -18.29 0.28 -34.56
C SER A 91 -17.19 0.91 -33.70
N TYR A 92 -16.93 0.31 -32.53
CA TYR A 92 -15.85 0.74 -31.65
C TYR A 92 -14.49 0.76 -32.37
N ASP A 93 -14.23 -0.25 -33.21
CA ASP A 93 -12.97 -0.37 -33.95
C ASP A 93 -12.85 0.67 -35.06
N ASP A 94 -13.96 1.01 -35.74
CA ASP A 94 -13.97 2.06 -36.76
C ASP A 94 -13.62 3.43 -36.16
N VAL A 95 -14.15 3.76 -34.99
CA VAL A 95 -13.80 5.01 -34.27
C VAL A 95 -12.30 5.06 -34.01
N ILE A 96 -11.70 3.97 -33.52
CA ILE A 96 -10.27 3.91 -33.25
C ILE A 96 -9.46 4.07 -34.54
N GLN A 97 -9.85 3.42 -35.63
CA GLN A 97 -9.15 3.54 -36.90
C GLN A 97 -9.18 4.97 -37.44
N VAL A 98 -10.34 5.63 -37.41
CA VAL A 98 -10.48 7.03 -37.81
C VAL A 98 -9.59 7.94 -36.97
N MET A 99 -9.59 7.76 -35.64
CA MET A 99 -8.74 8.55 -34.75
C MET A 99 -7.24 8.33 -35.03
N LYS A 100 -6.80 7.10 -35.28
CA LYS A 100 -5.40 6.80 -35.64
C LYS A 100 -4.99 7.38 -36.99
N GLN A 101 -5.90 7.46 -37.96
CA GLN A 101 -5.62 8.08 -39.26
C GLN A 101 -5.42 9.59 -39.12
N GLN A 102 -6.20 10.24 -38.25
CA GLN A 102 -6.08 11.68 -37.96
C GLN A 102 -4.80 12.05 -37.21
N GLU A 103 -4.28 11.17 -36.34
CA GLU A 103 -3.02 11.42 -35.62
C GLU A 103 -1.79 11.36 -36.55
N ASN A 104 -1.87 10.60 -37.65
CA ASN A 104 -0.78 10.42 -38.62
C ASN A 104 -0.88 11.36 -39.84
N SER A 105 -1.84 12.29 -39.86
CA SER A 105 -2.06 13.27 -40.92
C SER A 105 -1.62 14.66 -40.48
#